data_AF-A7S7L4-F1
#
_entry.id   AF-A7S7L4-F1
#
_cell.length_a   1.000
_cell.length_b   1.000
_cell.length_c   1.000
_cell.angle_alpha   90.00
_cell.angle_beta   90.00
_cell.angle_gamma   90.00
#
_symmetry.space_group_name_H-M   'P 1'
#
loop_
_entity.id
_entity.type
_entity.pdbx_description
1 polymer ?
#
loop_
_entity_poly.entity_id
_entity_poly.type
_entity_poly.pdbx_seq_one_letter_code
_entity_poly.pdbx_strand_id
1 'polypeptide(L)'
;HLGPPRVTYGPLGLPRVTYGSLGPPRVTYGPLGPPRVTYGPLGPPRVTYGPVGPPRVTYGPVGPPRITYGPLGPPRITYGPLGPPRITYGPLGPPRVTYGPLGPPRVTYGPLGPPRVTYGPLGPPRITYGPLGPPRVTYGPLGSLKVL
;
A
#
# COMPACT_ATOMS: atom_id res chain seq x y z
N HIS A 1 9.36 -27.93 -3.63
CA HIS A 1 8.49 -26.84 -3.14
C HIS A 1 9.39 -25.68 -2.71
N LEU A 2 9.63 -24.70 -3.59
CA LEU A 2 10.49 -23.57 -3.27
C LEU A 2 9.76 -22.69 -2.24
N GLY A 3 10.41 -22.41 -1.11
CA GLY A 3 9.84 -21.54 -0.08
C GLY A 3 9.48 -20.14 -0.63
N PRO A 4 8.66 -19.36 0.09
CA PRO A 4 8.28 -18.02 -0.34
C PRO A 4 9.53 -17.16 -0.62
N PRO A 5 9.62 -16.49 -1.79
CA PRO A 5 10.80 -15.71 -2.14
C PRO A 5 10.99 -14.59 -1.12
N ARG A 6 12.21 -14.50 -0.57
CA ARG A 6 12.65 -13.42 0.31
C ARG A 6 13.58 -12.51 -0.47
N VAL A 7 13.22 -11.24 -0.59
CA VAL A 7 14.03 -10.24 -1.31
C VAL A 7 14.25 -9.03 -0.42
N THR A 8 15.50 -8.59 -0.32
CA THR A 8 15.89 -7.39 0.42
C THR A 8 16.66 -6.48 -0.53
N TYR A 9 16.22 -5.23 -0.65
CA TYR A 9 16.94 -4.20 -1.39
C TYR A 9 17.58 -3.24 -0.38
N GLY A 10 18.90 -3.04 -0.51
CA GLY A 10 19.63 -2.00 0.20
C GLY A 10 19.40 -0.60 -0.38
N PRO A 11 20.24 0.39 -0.02
CA PRO A 11 20.16 1.74 -0.57
C PRO A 11 20.30 1.75 -2.10
N LEU A 12 19.25 2.15 -2.80
CA LEU A 12 19.23 2.28 -4.26
C LEU A 12 18.62 3.63 -4.65
N GLY A 13 19.18 4.27 -5.67
CA GLY A 13 18.74 5.59 -6.12
C GLY A 13 17.33 5.60 -6.74
N LEU A 14 17.07 4.78 -7.75
CA LEU A 14 15.78 4.72 -8.46
C LEU A 14 15.45 3.28 -8.89
N PRO A 15 15.17 2.36 -7.96
CA PRO A 15 14.92 0.98 -8.34
C PRO A 15 13.60 0.86 -9.12
N ARG A 16 13.66 0.13 -10.24
CA ARG A 16 12.47 -0.33 -10.97
C ARG A 16 12.35 -1.84 -10.80
N VAL A 17 11.28 -2.28 -10.13
CA VAL A 17 11.10 -3.69 -9.78
C VAL A 17 9.74 -4.16 -10.27
N THR A 18 9.72 -5.31 -10.94
CA THR A 18 8.49 -5.99 -11.36
C THR A 18 8.50 -7.40 -10.79
N TYR A 19 7.43 -7.76 -10.08
CA TYR A 19 7.19 -9.13 -9.65
C TYR A 19 6.08 -9.75 -10.49
N GLY A 20 6.36 -10.89 -11.13
CA GLY A 20 5.38 -11.71 -11.83
C GLY A 20 4.54 -12.58 -10.88
N SER A 21 3.79 -13.53 -11.45
CA SER A 21 2.99 -14.49 -10.68
C SER A 21 3.85 -15.34 -9.76
N LEU A 22 3.79 -15.05 -8.45
CA LEU A 22 4.60 -15.69 -7.43
C LEU A 22 3.72 -16.19 -6.28
N GLY A 23 4.18 -17.27 -5.62
CA GLY A 23 3.75 -17.61 -4.26
C GLY A 23 4.05 -16.46 -3.28
N PRO A 24 3.55 -16.49 -2.03
CA PRO A 24 3.50 -15.34 -1.12
C PRO A 24 4.89 -14.72 -0.87
N PRO A 25 5.24 -13.56 -1.47
CA PRO A 25 6.58 -13.00 -1.35
C PRO A 25 6.77 -12.28 -0.01
N ARG A 26 8.01 -12.25 0.47
CA ARG A 26 8.46 -11.38 1.56
C ARG A 26 9.49 -10.40 1.03
N VAL A 27 9.12 -9.12 0.98
CA VAL A 27 9.97 -8.09 0.39
C VAL A 27 10.26 -6.99 1.40
N THR A 28 11.53 -6.65 1.56
CA THR A 28 11.97 -5.51 2.38
C THR A 28 12.76 -4.55 1.52
N TYR A 29 12.39 -3.28 1.55
CA TYR A 29 13.13 -2.19 0.93
C TYR A 29 13.75 -1.32 2.02
N GLY A 30 15.06 -1.11 1.96
CA GLY A 30 15.79 -0.17 2.82
C GLY A 30 15.53 1.30 2.44
N PRO A 31 16.41 2.23 2.84
CA PRO A 31 16.33 3.62 2.41
C PRO A 31 16.45 3.72 0.89
N LEU A 32 15.45 4.29 0.20
CA LEU A 32 15.45 4.35 -1.26
C LEU A 32 15.18 5.76 -1.76
N GLY A 33 15.81 6.15 -2.87
CA GLY A 33 15.24 7.21 -3.71
C GLY A 33 13.99 6.68 -4.46
N PRO A 34 13.27 7.52 -5.23
CA PRO A 34 11.90 7.24 -5.71
C PRO A 34 11.72 5.89 -6.45
N PRO A 35 11.19 4.82 -5.80
CA PRO A 35 11.08 3.53 -6.45
C PRO A 35 9.86 3.48 -7.38
N ARG A 36 9.96 2.67 -8.43
CA ARG A 36 8.81 2.23 -9.24
C ARG A 36 8.64 0.74 -9.09
N VAL A 37 7.57 0.32 -8.42
CA VAL A 37 7.33 -1.10 -8.14
C VAL A 37 5.98 -1.54 -8.70
N THR A 38 5.99 -2.63 -9.46
CA THR A 38 4.78 -3.27 -9.97
C THR A 38 4.72 -4.71 -9.47
N TYR A 39 3.61 -5.06 -8.85
CA TYR A 39 3.29 -6.43 -8.45
C TYR A 39 2.19 -6.98 -9.36
N GLY A 40 2.43 -8.10 -10.03
CA GLY A 40 1.42 -8.85 -10.78
C GLY A 40 0.45 -9.62 -9.86
N PRO A 41 -0.24 -10.65 -10.40
CA PRO A 41 -1.06 -11.53 -9.59
C PRO A 41 -0.24 -12.23 -8.51
N LEU A 42 -0.59 -12.09 -7.24
CA LEU A 42 0.21 -12.67 -6.14
C LEU A 42 -0.65 -13.38 -5.10
N GLY A 43 -0.09 -14.47 -4.54
CA GLY A 43 -0.48 -14.94 -3.21
C GLY A 43 -0.18 -13.89 -2.14
N PRO A 44 -0.68 -14.02 -0.89
CA PRO A 44 -0.67 -12.96 0.12
C PRO A 44 0.74 -12.42 0.42
N PRO A 45 1.13 -11.22 -0.06
CA PRO A 45 2.48 -10.71 0.12
C PRO A 45 2.66 -10.09 1.51
N ARG A 46 3.90 -10.10 1.99
CA ARG A 46 4.35 -9.26 3.10
C ARG A 46 5.41 -8.30 2.59
N VAL A 47 5.10 -7.00 2.62
CA VAL A 47 5.98 -5.96 2.09
C VAL A 47 6.26 -4.91 3.15
N THR A 48 7.53 -4.59 3.34
CA THR A 48 7.98 -3.52 4.23
C THR A 48 8.85 -2.53 3.45
N TYR A 49 8.49 -1.26 3.51
CA TYR A 49 9.30 -0.16 2.97
C TYR A 49 9.89 0.64 4.12
N GLY A 50 11.21 0.88 4.10
CA GLY A 50 11.92 1.78 5.01
C GLY A 50 11.65 3.26 4.67
N PRO A 51 12.54 4.19 5.04
CA PRO A 51 12.45 5.59 4.59
C PRO A 51 12.58 5.68 3.07
N VAL A 52 11.59 6.23 2.36
CA VAL A 52 11.66 6.29 0.89
C VAL A 52 11.31 7.69 0.37
N GLY A 53 12.06 8.15 -0.63
CA GLY A 53 11.60 9.22 -1.53
C GLY A 53 10.28 8.83 -2.22
N PRO A 54 9.55 9.77 -2.83
CA PRO A 54 8.15 9.59 -3.27
C PRO A 54 7.95 8.35 -4.16
N PRO A 55 7.41 7.23 -3.62
CA PRO A 55 7.31 5.99 -4.38
C PRO A 55 6.12 6.00 -5.35
N ARG A 56 6.26 5.25 -6.45
CA ARG A 56 5.14 4.83 -7.30
C ARG A 56 4.97 3.33 -7.22
N VAL A 57 3.85 2.89 -6.67
CA VAL A 57 3.58 1.45 -6.47
C VAL A 57 2.25 1.07 -7.09
N THR A 58 2.27 0.00 -7.87
CA THR A 58 1.07 -0.61 -8.45
C THR A 58 0.96 -2.08 -8.02
N TYR A 59 -0.18 -2.44 -7.47
CA TYR A 59 -0.53 -3.84 -7.17
C TYR A 59 -1.62 -4.33 -8.12
N GLY A 60 -1.42 -5.47 -8.76
CA GLY A 60 -2.44 -6.19 -9.54
C GLY A 60 -3.45 -6.92 -8.64
N PRO A 61 -4.12 -7.98 -9.15
CA PRO A 61 -4.98 -8.84 -8.34
C PRO A 61 -4.17 -9.57 -7.27
N VAL A 62 -4.40 -9.32 -5.99
CA VAL A 62 -3.57 -9.91 -4.93
C VAL A 62 -4.44 -10.47 -3.80
N GLY A 63 -4.08 -11.67 -3.31
CA GLY A 63 -4.60 -12.22 -2.05
C GLY A 63 -4.29 -11.30 -0.87
N PRO A 64 -4.93 -11.46 0.31
CA PRO A 64 -4.94 -10.47 1.40
C PRO A 64 -3.54 -9.97 1.81
N PRO A 65 -3.09 -8.79 1.35
CA PRO A 65 -1.72 -8.36 1.56
C PRO A 65 -1.52 -7.80 2.98
N ARG A 66 -0.29 -7.92 3.48
CA ARG A 66 0.18 -7.16 4.65
C ARG A 66 1.29 -6.20 4.22
N ILE A 67 1.03 -4.91 4.33
CA ILE A 67 1.93 -3.87 3.84
C ILE A 67 2.21 -2.88 4.96
N THR A 68 3.50 -2.57 5.13
CA THR A 68 3.97 -1.56 6.09
C THR A 68 4.87 -0.58 5.37
N TYR A 69 4.54 0.70 5.48
CA TYR A 69 5.34 1.80 4.97
C TYR A 69 5.95 2.57 6.14
N GLY A 70 7.27 2.77 6.14
CA GLY A 70 7.96 3.70 7.04
C GLY A 70 7.73 5.16 6.64
N PRO A 71 8.59 6.09 7.07
CA PRO A 71 8.51 7.48 6.65
C PRO A 71 8.64 7.62 5.12
N LEU A 72 7.66 8.22 4.45
CA LEU A 72 7.75 8.44 3.00
C LEU A 72 7.53 9.90 2.62
N GLY A 73 8.27 10.33 1.59
CA GLY A 73 7.83 11.45 0.75
C GLY A 73 6.50 11.12 0.03
N PRO A 74 5.82 12.09 -0.59
CA PRO A 74 4.44 11.95 -1.08
C PRO A 74 4.24 10.74 -2.01
N PRO A 75 3.62 9.64 -1.53
CA PRO A 75 3.52 8.43 -2.33
C PRO A 75 2.36 8.50 -3.34
N ARG A 76 2.53 7.80 -4.47
CA ARG A 76 1.43 7.46 -5.39
C ARG A 76 1.25 5.95 -5.40
N ILE A 77 0.10 5.48 -4.92
CA ILE A 77 -0.16 4.06 -4.77
C ILE A 77 -1.47 3.70 -5.46
N THR A 78 -1.44 2.66 -6.29
CA THR A 78 -2.62 2.09 -6.95
C THR A 78 -2.74 0.62 -6.58
N TYR A 79 -3.90 0.25 -6.07
CA TYR A 79 -4.27 -1.13 -5.80
C TYR A 79 -5.35 -1.59 -6.78
N GLY A 80 -5.13 -2.73 -7.44
CA GLY A 80 -6.13 -3.44 -8.22
C GLY A 80 -7.13 -4.20 -7.32
N PRO A 81 -7.81 -5.23 -7.84
CA PRO A 81 -8.68 -6.08 -7.04
C PRO A 81 -7.91 -6.76 -5.90
N LEU A 82 -8.35 -6.57 -4.65
CA LEU A 82 -7.66 -7.13 -3.49
C LEU A 82 -8.61 -7.90 -2.56
N GLY A 83 -8.12 -9.05 -2.07
CA GLY A 83 -8.64 -9.63 -0.83
C GLY A 83 -8.40 -8.68 0.36
N PRO A 84 -9.03 -8.90 1.53
CA PRO A 84 -9.03 -7.96 2.66
C PRO A 84 -7.61 -7.54 3.10
N PRO A 85 -7.15 -6.31 2.77
CA PRO A 85 -5.77 -5.93 3.06
C PRO A 85 -5.61 -5.46 4.51
N ARG A 86 -4.39 -5.61 5.04
CA ARG A 86 -3.92 -4.91 6.24
C ARG A 86 -2.78 -3.98 5.86
N ILE A 87 -3.01 -2.68 6.01
CA ILE A 87 -2.07 -1.65 5.59
C ILE A 87 -1.76 -0.72 6.76
N THR A 88 -0.48 -0.47 6.99
CA THR A 88 -0.01 0.48 8.00
C THR A 88 0.93 1.47 7.33
N TYR A 89 0.64 2.74 7.50
CA TYR A 89 1.46 3.85 7.04
C TYR A 89 2.10 4.56 8.24
N GLY A 90 3.41 4.77 8.22
CA GLY A 90 4.12 5.65 9.15
C GLY A 90 3.90 7.13 8.84
N PRO A 91 4.78 8.03 9.27
CA PRO A 91 4.71 9.44 8.90
C PRO A 91 4.78 9.64 7.38
N LEU A 92 3.81 10.33 6.77
CA LEU A 92 3.81 10.55 5.32
C LEU A 92 3.59 12.02 4.96
N GLY A 93 4.32 12.47 3.93
CA GLY A 93 3.87 13.59 3.10
C GLY A 93 2.53 13.28 2.42
N PRO A 94 1.78 14.27 1.92
CA PRO A 94 0.40 14.12 1.43
C PRO A 94 0.27 13.01 0.36
N PRO A 95 -0.32 11.84 0.68
CA PRO A 95 -0.37 10.73 -0.25
C PRO A 95 -1.49 10.86 -1.27
N ARG A 96 -1.29 10.21 -2.43
CA ARG A 96 -2.36 9.92 -3.40
C ARG A 96 -2.53 8.42 -3.50
N VAL A 97 -3.69 7.92 -3.07
CA VAL A 97 -3.98 6.49 -3.05
C VAL A 97 -5.26 6.20 -3.81
N THR A 98 -5.19 5.24 -4.74
CA THR A 98 -6.35 4.73 -5.47
C THR A 98 -6.51 3.25 -5.19
N TYR A 99 -7.72 2.86 -4.83
CA TYR A 99 -8.12 1.50 -4.52
C TYR A 99 -9.15 1.02 -5.55
N GLY A 100 -8.91 -0.13 -6.19
CA GLY A 100 -9.89 -0.83 -7.03
C GLY A 100 -10.97 -1.52 -6.19
N PRO A 101 -11.62 -2.59 -6.68
CA PRO A 101 -12.51 -3.40 -5.86
C PRO A 101 -11.77 -4.05 -4.68
N LEU A 102 -12.22 -3.86 -3.43
CA LEU A 102 -11.65 -4.57 -2.28
C LEU A 102 -12.69 -5.23 -1.37
N GLY A 103 -12.30 -6.39 -0.82
CA GLY A 103 -12.84 -6.87 0.45
C GLY A 103 -12.53 -5.90 1.61
N PRO A 104 -13.19 -6.05 2.77
CA PRO A 104 -13.15 -5.08 3.88
C PRO A 104 -11.72 -4.80 4.38
N PRO A 105 -11.13 -3.62 4.11
CA PRO A 105 -9.75 -3.33 4.48
C PRO A 105 -9.61 -2.91 5.93
N ARG A 106 -8.42 -3.15 6.50
CA ARG A 106 -7.97 -2.53 7.74
C ARG A 106 -6.78 -1.62 7.44
N VAL A 107 -6.96 -0.32 7.65
CA VAL A 107 -5.93 0.68 7.35
C VAL A 107 -5.64 1.52 8.57
N THR A 108 -4.35 1.65 8.90
CA THR A 108 -3.87 2.56 9.95
C THR A 108 -2.92 3.57 9.35
N TYR A 109 -3.18 4.85 9.58
CA TYR A 109 -2.33 5.96 9.18
C TYR A 109 -1.65 6.56 10.41
N GLY A 110 -0.34 6.77 10.35
CA GLY A 110 0.40 7.61 11.29
C GLY A 110 0.18 9.10 11.02
N PRO A 111 1.06 9.99 11.53
CA PRO A 111 1.00 11.43 11.24
C PRO A 111 1.06 11.70 9.73
N LEU A 112 0.09 12.42 9.18
CA LEU A 112 -0.04 12.61 7.73
C LEU A 112 -0.32 14.07 7.34
N GLY A 113 0.36 14.52 6.27
CA GLY A 113 -0.13 15.63 5.47
C GLY A 113 -1.47 15.29 4.79
N PRO A 114 -2.21 16.28 4.25
CA PRO A 114 -3.58 16.08 3.76
C PRO A 114 -3.66 15.02 2.65
N PRO A 115 -4.27 13.84 2.90
CA PRO A 115 -4.31 12.77 1.90
C PRO A 115 -5.38 13.01 0.84
N ARG A 116 -5.14 12.47 -0.36
CA ARG A 116 -6.17 12.26 -1.38
C ARG A 116 -6.35 10.77 -1.60
N VAL A 117 -7.53 10.27 -1.25
CA VAL A 117 -7.85 8.84 -1.35
C VAL A 117 -9.09 8.63 -2.19
N THR A 118 -8.99 7.75 -3.18
CA THR A 118 -10.12 7.31 -4.00
C THR A 118 -10.33 5.81 -3.82
N TYR A 119 -11.55 5.43 -3.52
CA TYR A 119 -11.99 4.06 -3.32
C TYR A 119 -12.94 3.63 -4.43
N GLY A 120 -12.70 2.46 -5.04
CA GLY A 120 -13.67 1.77 -5.90
C GLY A 120 -14.79 1.11 -5.08
N PRO A 121 -15.46 0.08 -5.62
CA PRO A 121 -16.39 -0.74 -4.85
C PRO A 121 -15.70 -1.39 -3.66
N LEU A 122 -16.22 -1.20 -2.44
CA LEU A 122 -15.58 -1.72 -1.24
C LEU A 122 -16.58 -2.31 -0.25
N GLY A 123 -16.18 -3.45 0.34
CA GLY A 123 -16.76 -3.93 1.59
C GLY A 123 -16.46 -2.96 2.75
N PRO A 124 -17.18 -3.08 3.89
CA PRO A 124 -17.11 -2.14 5.00
C PRO A 124 -15.67 -1.99 5.54
N PRO A 125 -15.01 -0.82 5.39
CA PRO A 125 -13.62 -0.65 5.80
C PRO A 125 -13.53 -0.29 7.28
N ARG A 126 -12.40 -0.61 7.90
CA ARG A 126 -11.99 -0.09 9.21
C ARG A 126 -10.74 0.74 9.04
N ILE A 127 -10.88 2.05 9.21
CA ILE A 127 -9.80 3.03 9.03
C ILE A 127 -9.54 3.72 10.37
N THR A 128 -8.27 3.91 10.70
CA THR A 128 -7.83 4.64 11.88
C THR A 128 -6.74 5.64 11.48
N TYR A 129 -6.86 6.86 11.99
CA TYR A 129 -6.00 7.98 11.67
C TYR A 129 -5.23 8.45 12.91
N GLY A 130 -3.92 8.71 12.75
CA GLY A 130 -3.16 9.55 13.66
C GLY A 130 -3.42 11.04 13.40
N PRO A 131 -2.56 11.94 13.90
CA PRO A 131 -2.67 13.37 13.62
C PRO A 131 -2.67 13.65 12.11
N LEU A 132 -3.73 14.28 11.59
CA LEU A 132 -3.92 14.49 10.16
C LEU A 132 -4.25 15.94 9.81
N GLY A 133 -3.67 16.43 8.71
CA GLY A 133 -4.24 17.55 7.96
C GLY A 133 -5.56 17.15 7.27
N PRO A 134 -6.39 18.11 6.84
CA PRO A 134 -7.74 17.84 6.31
C PRO A 134 -7.70 16.88 5.10
N PRO A 135 -8.34 15.70 5.17
CA PRO A 135 -8.31 14.71 4.09
C PRO A 135 -9.33 15.03 2.99
N ARG A 136 -9.03 14.59 1.76
CA ARG A 136 -10.03 14.50 0.68
C ARG A 136 -10.23 13.04 0.32
N VAL A 137 -11.41 12.51 0.63
CA VAL A 137 -11.75 11.11 0.38
C VAL A 137 -12.94 11.04 -0.57
N THR A 138 -12.87 10.14 -1.54
CA THR A 138 -13.95 9.87 -2.48
C THR A 138 -14.19 8.37 -2.53
N TYR A 139 -15.45 7.96 -2.47
CA TYR A 139 -15.85 6.56 -2.48
C TYR A 139 -16.72 6.26 -3.70
N GLY A 140 -16.51 5.09 -4.30
CA GLY A 140 -17.47 4.45 -5.18
C GLY A 140 -18.60 3.79 -4.36
N PRO A 141 -19.34 2.84 -4.95
CA PRO A 141 -20.41 2.14 -4.25
C PRO A 141 -19.87 1.45 -2.98
N LEU A 142 -20.45 1.79 -1.82
CA LEU A 142 -20.00 1.35 -0.50
C LEU A 142 -20.97 0.33 0.12
N GLY A 143 -20.43 -0.73 0.71
CA GLY A 143 -21.02 -1.31 1.92
C GLY A 143 -20.70 -0.40 3.13
N SER A 144 -21.51 -0.42 4.19
CA SER A 144 -21.48 0.58 5.29
C SER A 144 -20.07 0.98 5.78
N LEU A 145 -19.85 2.28 6.01
CA LEU A 145 -18.54 2.83 6.42
C LEU A 145 -18.49 3.07 7.94
N LYS A 146 -17.41 2.61 8.61
CA LYS A 146 -17.11 2.99 10.00
C LYS A 146 -15.73 3.64 10.08
N VAL A 147 -15.72 4.94 10.38
CA VAL A 147 -14.50 5.74 10.62
C VAL A 147 -14.27 5.84 12.12
N LEU A 148 -13.04 5.60 12.57
CA LEU A 148 -12.58 5.74 13.96
C LEU A 148 -11.38 6.66 14.03
#